data_AF-A0A7S2M446-F1
#
_entry.id   AF-A0A7S2M446-F1
#
_cell.length_a   1.000
_cell.length_b   1.000
_cell.length_c   1.000
_cell.angle_alpha   90.00
_cell.angle_beta   90.00
_cell.angle_gamma   90.00
#
_symmetry.space_group_name_H-M   'P 1'
#
loop_
_entity.id
_entity.type
_entity.pdbx_description
1 polymer ?
#
loop_
_entity_poly.entity_id
_entity_poly.type
_entity_poly.pdbx_seq_one_letter_code
_entity_poly.pdbx_strand_id
1 'polypeptide(L)'
;AWHDEERGLAPPPAAGLGAAAAGHQSLRRLDTMDFSERGKEDAEKWRQVLRVNLTRRMKSQTSGTFHVLQHRFTTMLGQGSSSNSRSLNDSKPLEELVTSQCFQIGIFMLILVNAAFIGLQVNTQANMVMIDPLATDPAWFRVVNVMFVGIFAVEIILRLVAFRCMFFCGPFWKWNLFDLALVLYSVMDECLSERFEEMVYLRIVRIFRIVRVFRVIRMMSVFHELRLMFCSIISSLGAFCWAMVLLLAIMYFFTVIFMHAAIHDVRGGNPPSAALRESYGNIHNTMYTLLLAISNGEDWNTLVQPLADISVWYQWLFGGYVVFIIIGVLNVLTSVFVERAREMNRLDRDLKVHSELAQHTATIADLKGIFKEIARQENQEDHSGDGPISWANFHDYLQKEEVQAYLATQQLDCSDARELFNLLDVNGDESVSMEDFVMGCLKLKGQAKSADMATLLREARENRRITQRV
;
A
#
# COMPACT_ATOMS: atom_id res chain seq x y z
N ALA A 1 27.70 -32.79 27.23
CA ALA A 1 26.44 -32.13 27.58
C ALA A 1 25.94 -31.19 26.47
N TRP A 2 26.79 -30.35 25.87
CA TRP A 2 26.37 -29.44 24.77
C TRP A 2 26.34 -30.04 23.35
N HIS A 3 26.92 -31.23 23.13
CA HIS A 3 26.97 -31.87 21.80
C HIS A 3 25.89 -32.94 21.55
N ASP A 4 25.07 -33.28 22.56
CA ASP A 4 24.05 -34.34 22.44
C ASP A 4 22.61 -33.81 22.27
N GLU A 5 22.35 -32.52 22.49
CA GLU A 5 21.01 -31.92 22.35
C GLU A 5 20.69 -31.40 20.94
N GLU A 6 21.68 -31.25 20.04
CA GLU A 6 21.44 -30.84 18.64
C GLU A 6 20.75 -31.92 17.79
N ARG A 7 20.76 -33.19 18.23
CA ARG A 7 20.13 -34.29 17.48
C ARG A 7 18.59 -34.31 17.55
N GLY A 8 17.97 -33.44 18.34
CA GLY A 8 16.52 -33.39 18.54
C GLY A 8 15.74 -32.46 17.60
N LEU A 9 16.41 -31.62 16.80
CA LEU A 9 15.78 -30.64 15.91
C LEU A 9 15.75 -31.16 14.46
N ALA A 10 15.01 -32.24 14.21
CA ALA A 10 14.68 -32.64 12.84
C ALA A 10 13.75 -31.58 12.22
N PRO A 11 13.97 -31.15 10.96
CA PRO A 11 13.03 -30.29 10.26
C PRO A 11 11.67 -31.03 10.14
N PRO A 12 10.54 -30.37 10.42
CA PRO A 12 9.23 -31.01 10.32
C PRO A 12 8.92 -31.37 8.85
N PRO A 13 8.16 -32.45 8.60
CA PRO A 13 7.90 -32.94 7.25
C PRO A 13 7.12 -31.93 6.40
N ALA A 14 7.28 -32.05 5.08
CA ALA A 14 6.71 -31.15 4.09
C ALA A 14 5.17 -31.29 4.00
N ALA A 15 4.50 -30.15 4.11
CA ALA A 15 3.09 -29.87 3.80
C ALA A 15 2.01 -30.54 4.69
N GLY A 16 1.15 -29.70 5.29
CA GLY A 16 -0.06 -30.11 6.02
C GLY A 16 -0.36 -29.27 7.27
N LEU A 17 -1.59 -29.37 7.79
CA LEU A 17 -2.06 -28.69 9.03
C LEU A 17 -1.14 -28.92 10.24
N GLY A 18 -0.43 -30.05 10.29
CA GLY A 18 0.54 -30.36 11.35
C GLY A 18 1.80 -29.49 11.34
N ALA A 19 2.20 -28.93 10.20
CA ALA A 19 3.44 -28.17 10.08
C ALA A 19 3.37 -26.75 10.66
N ALA A 20 2.19 -26.11 10.64
CA ALA A 20 1.97 -24.80 11.28
C ALA A 20 1.88 -24.93 12.81
N ALA A 21 1.24 -26.00 13.29
CA ALA A 21 1.21 -26.36 14.70
C ALA A 21 2.62 -26.68 15.22
N ALA A 22 3.43 -27.41 14.46
CA ALA A 22 4.84 -27.65 14.77
C ALA A 22 5.66 -26.35 14.82
N GLY A 23 5.46 -25.42 13.89
CA GLY A 23 6.12 -24.11 13.90
C GLY A 23 5.78 -23.24 15.12
N HIS A 24 4.50 -23.23 15.53
CA HIS A 24 4.08 -22.56 16.78
C HIS A 24 4.65 -23.25 18.03
N GLN A 25 4.78 -24.57 18.02
CA GLN A 25 5.33 -25.35 19.14
C GLN A 25 6.85 -25.14 19.27
N SER A 26 7.57 -25.00 18.16
CA SER A 26 9.00 -24.63 18.14
C SER A 26 9.23 -23.21 18.66
N LEU A 27 8.37 -22.25 18.30
CA LEU A 27 8.42 -20.88 18.84
C LEU A 27 8.17 -20.85 20.34
N ARG A 28 7.19 -21.64 20.83
CA ARG A 28 6.94 -21.78 22.27
C ARG A 28 8.11 -22.38 23.03
N ARG A 29 8.81 -23.37 22.47
CA ARG A 29 10.01 -23.95 23.10
C ARG A 29 11.17 -22.94 23.19
N LEU A 30 11.36 -22.14 22.14
CA LEU A 30 12.33 -21.04 22.10
C LEU A 30 12.02 -19.90 23.10
N ASP A 31 10.76 -19.74 23.49
CA ASP A 31 10.37 -18.75 24.51
C ASP A 31 10.55 -19.27 25.95
N THR A 32 10.68 -20.59 26.15
CA THR A 32 10.87 -21.22 27.47
C THR A 32 12.32 -21.58 27.80
N MET A 33 13.25 -21.40 26.87
CA MET A 33 14.67 -21.71 27.05
C MET A 33 15.43 -20.49 27.57
N ASP A 34 16.27 -20.70 28.59
CA ASP A 34 17.09 -19.65 29.20
C ASP A 34 18.46 -19.59 28.50
N PHE A 35 18.73 -18.50 27.78
CA PHE A 35 19.91 -18.36 26.93
C PHE A 35 20.97 -17.48 27.60
N SER A 36 22.25 -17.87 27.48
CA SER A 36 23.37 -17.01 27.86
C SER A 36 23.40 -15.72 27.03
N GLU A 37 24.04 -14.65 27.52
CA GLU A 37 24.14 -13.34 26.84
C GLU A 37 24.50 -13.43 25.34
N ARG A 38 25.40 -14.36 24.98
CA ARG A 38 25.84 -14.57 23.59
C ARG A 38 24.85 -15.42 22.75
N GLY A 39 23.99 -16.22 23.38
CA GLY A 39 22.93 -17.01 22.72
C GLY A 39 21.62 -16.25 22.50
N LYS A 40 21.40 -15.13 23.19
CA LYS A 40 20.19 -14.30 23.04
C LYS A 40 20.08 -13.70 21.63
N GLU A 41 21.21 -13.29 21.05
CA GLU A 41 21.26 -12.67 19.72
C GLU A 41 20.93 -13.67 18.59
N ASP A 42 21.42 -14.90 18.70
CA ASP A 42 21.09 -15.96 17.75
C ASP A 42 19.67 -16.49 17.95
N ALA A 43 19.17 -16.55 19.19
CA ALA A 43 17.77 -16.86 19.47
C ALA A 43 16.83 -15.79 18.86
N GLU A 44 17.21 -14.51 18.87
CA GLU A 44 16.45 -13.44 18.21
C GLU A 44 16.44 -13.56 16.68
N LYS A 45 17.58 -13.91 16.06
CA LYS A 45 17.62 -14.22 14.62
C LYS A 45 16.70 -15.39 14.27
N TRP A 46 16.74 -16.48 15.04
CA TRP A 46 15.85 -17.62 14.85
C TRP A 46 14.37 -17.27 15.06
N ARG A 47 14.06 -16.42 16.06
CA ARG A 47 12.70 -15.90 16.27
C ARG A 47 12.21 -15.09 15.07
N GLN A 48 13.04 -14.21 14.50
CA GLN A 48 12.68 -13.45 13.29
C GLN A 48 12.40 -14.37 12.11
N VAL A 49 13.29 -15.34 11.84
CA VAL A 49 13.12 -16.29 10.73
C VAL A 49 11.85 -17.13 10.90
N LEU A 50 11.56 -17.62 12.10
CA LEU A 50 10.36 -18.39 12.40
C LEU A 50 9.08 -17.55 12.26
N ARG A 51 9.05 -16.30 12.76
CA ARG A 51 7.89 -15.40 12.60
C ARG A 51 7.64 -15.07 11.14
N VAL A 52 8.68 -14.76 10.37
CA VAL A 52 8.54 -14.45 8.93
C VAL A 52 8.02 -15.67 8.17
N ASN A 53 8.56 -16.86 8.42
CA ASN A 53 8.11 -18.09 7.77
C ASN A 53 6.69 -18.50 8.17
N LEU A 54 6.30 -18.35 9.43
CA LEU A 54 4.92 -18.58 9.89
C LEU A 54 3.96 -17.57 9.29
N THR A 55 4.33 -16.29 9.22
CA THR A 55 3.48 -15.24 8.62
C THR A 55 3.32 -15.46 7.12
N ARG A 56 4.40 -15.83 6.42
CA ARG A 56 4.40 -16.14 4.98
C ARG A 56 3.56 -17.39 4.68
N ARG A 57 3.63 -18.43 5.53
CA ARG A 57 2.81 -19.65 5.40
C ARG A 57 1.35 -19.44 5.81
N MET A 58 1.07 -18.65 6.83
CA MET A 58 -0.31 -18.25 7.16
C MET A 58 -0.92 -17.43 6.02
N LYS A 59 -0.15 -16.53 5.38
CA LYS A 59 -0.58 -15.81 4.17
C LYS A 59 -0.78 -16.74 2.97
N SER A 60 0.13 -17.70 2.73
CA SER A 60 -0.04 -18.66 1.63
C SER A 60 -1.19 -19.63 1.88
N GLN A 61 -1.45 -19.99 3.14
CA GLN A 61 -2.55 -20.88 3.52
C GLN A 61 -3.89 -20.14 3.56
N THR A 62 -3.95 -18.87 4.00
CA THR A 62 -5.17 -18.04 3.83
C THR A 62 -5.45 -17.74 2.37
N SER A 63 -4.42 -17.47 1.57
CA SER A 63 -4.57 -17.33 0.11
C SER A 63 -4.99 -18.64 -0.56
N GLY A 64 -4.49 -19.79 -0.09
CA GLY A 64 -4.86 -21.12 -0.56
C GLY A 64 -6.25 -21.56 -0.13
N THR A 65 -6.65 -21.33 1.12
CA THR A 65 -8.04 -21.57 1.57
C THR A 65 -9.01 -20.56 0.97
N PHE A 66 -8.58 -19.33 0.68
CA PHE A 66 -9.38 -18.37 -0.09
C PHE A 66 -9.52 -18.82 -1.55
N HIS A 67 -8.47 -19.32 -2.19
CA HIS A 67 -8.55 -19.92 -3.53
C HIS A 67 -9.40 -21.21 -3.56
N VAL A 68 -9.33 -22.06 -2.52
CA VAL A 68 -10.12 -23.29 -2.40
C VAL A 68 -11.57 -22.98 -2.04
N LEU A 69 -11.84 -21.96 -1.22
CA LEU A 69 -13.17 -21.45 -0.96
C LEU A 69 -13.73 -20.77 -2.20
N GLN A 70 -12.95 -19.96 -2.91
CA GLN A 70 -13.33 -19.34 -4.19
C GLN A 70 -13.62 -20.41 -5.23
N HIS A 71 -12.77 -21.43 -5.37
CA HIS A 71 -12.95 -22.55 -6.28
C HIS A 71 -14.15 -23.43 -5.89
N ARG A 72 -14.39 -23.70 -4.60
CA ARG A 72 -15.60 -24.37 -4.10
C ARG A 72 -16.85 -23.52 -4.29
N PHE A 73 -16.76 -22.20 -4.16
CA PHE A 73 -17.89 -21.29 -4.40
C PHE A 73 -18.23 -21.21 -5.89
N THR A 74 -17.23 -21.20 -6.80
CA THR A 74 -17.46 -21.30 -8.25
C THR A 74 -17.93 -22.69 -8.67
N THR A 75 -17.45 -23.78 -8.07
CA THR A 75 -17.98 -25.13 -8.38
C THR A 75 -19.36 -25.38 -7.80
N MET A 76 -19.72 -24.81 -6.64
CA MET A 76 -21.09 -24.86 -6.13
C MET A 76 -22.06 -24.02 -6.98
N LEU A 77 -21.61 -22.90 -7.53
CA LEU A 77 -22.38 -22.14 -8.54
C LEU A 77 -22.44 -22.87 -9.90
N GLY A 78 -21.47 -23.74 -10.20
CA GLY A 78 -21.41 -24.54 -11.42
C GLY A 78 -22.25 -25.83 -11.39
N GLN A 79 -22.54 -26.40 -10.22
CA GLN A 79 -23.29 -27.66 -10.12
C GLN A 79 -24.81 -27.50 -9.95
N GLY A 80 -25.32 -26.26 -9.86
CA GLY A 80 -26.76 -25.98 -9.79
C GLY A 80 -27.42 -25.53 -11.10
N SER A 81 -26.70 -25.48 -12.23
CA SER A 81 -27.20 -24.78 -13.42
C SER A 81 -26.93 -25.56 -14.72
N SER A 82 -27.69 -26.64 -14.92
CA SER A 82 -27.97 -27.15 -16.27
C SER A 82 -29.10 -26.39 -16.98
N SER A 83 -29.64 -25.29 -16.40
CA SER A 83 -30.70 -24.48 -17.04
C SER A 83 -30.44 -22.96 -17.14
N ASN A 84 -29.29 -22.42 -16.71
CA ASN A 84 -29.09 -20.97 -16.59
C ASN A 84 -27.83 -20.39 -17.29
N SER A 85 -27.29 -21.09 -18.29
CA SER A 85 -26.13 -20.63 -19.09
C SER A 85 -26.36 -19.33 -19.89
N ARG A 86 -27.58 -18.78 -19.93
CA ARG A 86 -27.87 -17.47 -20.54
C ARG A 86 -27.47 -16.27 -19.65
N SER A 87 -27.45 -16.40 -18.32
CA SER A 87 -27.21 -15.26 -17.41
C SER A 87 -25.73 -14.85 -17.25
N LEU A 88 -24.76 -15.69 -17.63
CA LEU A 88 -23.33 -15.42 -17.45
C LEU A 88 -22.70 -14.63 -18.61
N ASN A 89 -23.40 -14.50 -19.74
CA ASN A 89 -22.90 -13.78 -20.92
C ASN A 89 -23.36 -12.30 -20.93
N ASP A 90 -24.41 -11.96 -20.20
CA ASP A 90 -25.01 -10.62 -20.19
C ASP A 90 -24.23 -9.57 -19.36
N SER A 91 -23.33 -10.00 -18.47
CA SER A 91 -22.55 -9.07 -17.61
C SER A 91 -21.24 -8.60 -18.21
N LYS A 92 -20.70 -9.28 -19.23
CA LYS A 92 -19.46 -8.89 -19.92
C LYS A 92 -19.51 -7.49 -20.53
N PRO A 93 -20.57 -7.09 -21.28
CA PRO A 93 -20.62 -5.74 -21.85
C PRO A 93 -20.76 -4.66 -20.76
N LEU A 94 -21.40 -4.97 -19.63
CA LEU A 94 -21.54 -4.04 -18.51
C LEU A 94 -20.21 -3.86 -17.77
N GLU A 95 -19.47 -4.95 -17.59
CA GLU A 95 -18.13 -4.93 -17.02
C GLU A 95 -17.15 -4.16 -17.93
N GLU A 96 -17.18 -4.39 -19.24
CA GLU A 96 -16.41 -3.62 -20.22
C GLU A 96 -16.78 -2.12 -20.23
N LEU A 97 -18.08 -1.79 -20.11
CA LEU A 97 -18.52 -0.40 -20.04
C LEU A 97 -17.96 0.31 -18.79
N VAL A 98 -18.11 -0.30 -17.62
CA VAL A 98 -17.68 0.28 -16.33
C VAL A 98 -16.16 0.38 -16.23
N THR A 99 -15.43 -0.54 -16.86
CA THR A 99 -13.97 -0.54 -16.92
C THR A 99 -13.41 0.33 -18.04
N SER A 100 -14.25 0.78 -18.98
CA SER A 100 -13.81 1.63 -20.09
C SER A 100 -13.21 2.96 -19.62
N GLN A 101 -12.12 3.38 -20.27
CA GLN A 101 -11.44 4.63 -19.95
C GLN A 101 -12.36 5.85 -20.13
N CYS A 102 -13.23 5.83 -21.15
CA CYS A 102 -14.19 6.90 -21.38
C CYS A 102 -15.18 7.06 -20.22
N PHE A 103 -15.69 5.95 -19.69
CA PHE A 103 -16.58 5.98 -18.52
C PHE A 103 -15.87 6.56 -17.29
N GLN A 104 -14.64 6.10 -17.02
CA GLN A 104 -13.84 6.60 -15.89
C GLN A 104 -13.52 8.10 -16.02
N ILE A 105 -13.15 8.57 -17.21
CA ILE A 105 -12.92 10.00 -17.48
C ILE A 105 -14.21 10.79 -17.31
N GLY A 106 -15.35 10.27 -17.78
CA GLY A 106 -16.66 10.91 -17.62
C GLY A 106 -17.04 11.10 -16.14
N ILE A 107 -16.92 10.05 -15.33
CA ILE A 107 -17.17 10.12 -13.89
C ILE A 107 -16.19 11.07 -13.20
N PHE A 108 -14.93 11.07 -13.62
CA PHE A 108 -13.95 12.01 -13.07
C PHE A 108 -14.32 13.47 -13.34
N MET A 109 -14.67 13.81 -14.59
CA MET A 109 -15.10 15.16 -14.94
C MET A 109 -16.32 15.56 -14.12
N LEU A 110 -17.26 14.64 -13.88
CA LEU A 110 -18.41 14.89 -13.02
C LEU A 110 -18.03 15.18 -11.57
N ILE A 111 -17.04 14.47 -11.01
CA ILE A 111 -16.52 14.74 -9.66
C ILE A 111 -15.91 16.15 -9.58
N LEU A 112 -15.14 16.57 -10.59
CA LEU A 112 -14.57 17.92 -10.63
C LEU A 112 -15.64 19.00 -10.70
N VAL A 113 -16.65 18.82 -11.56
CA VAL A 113 -17.76 19.77 -11.67
C VAL A 113 -18.56 19.81 -10.36
N ASN A 114 -18.78 18.65 -9.71
CA ASN A 114 -19.42 18.60 -8.40
C ASN A 114 -18.62 19.35 -7.32
N ALA A 115 -17.30 19.19 -7.29
CA ALA A 115 -16.42 19.89 -6.35
C ALA A 115 -16.47 21.41 -6.55
N ALA A 116 -16.40 21.87 -7.80
CA ALA A 116 -16.54 23.29 -8.14
C ALA A 116 -17.93 23.84 -7.73
N PHE A 117 -18.98 23.05 -7.96
CA PHE A 117 -20.34 23.40 -7.55
C PHE A 117 -20.49 23.52 -6.03
N ILE A 118 -19.90 22.60 -5.24
CA ILE A 118 -19.88 22.72 -3.77
C ILE A 118 -19.21 24.04 -3.34
N GLY A 119 -18.10 24.42 -3.98
CA GLY A 119 -17.43 25.70 -3.72
C GLY A 119 -18.32 26.91 -4.02
N LEU A 120 -18.99 26.92 -5.18
CA LEU A 120 -19.92 27.97 -5.57
C LEU A 120 -21.11 28.07 -4.60
N GLN A 121 -21.68 26.92 -4.20
CA GLN A 121 -22.78 26.87 -3.24
C GLN A 121 -22.36 27.45 -1.89
N VAL A 122 -21.21 27.06 -1.36
CA VAL A 122 -20.71 27.59 -0.06
C VAL A 122 -20.43 29.08 -0.15
N ASN A 123 -19.84 29.56 -1.24
CA ASN A 123 -19.54 30.99 -1.42
C ASN A 123 -20.82 31.84 -1.51
N THR A 124 -21.81 31.39 -2.27
CA THR A 124 -23.11 32.08 -2.38
C THR A 124 -23.87 32.06 -1.07
N GLN A 125 -23.90 30.93 -0.37
CA GLN A 125 -24.46 30.80 0.99
C GLN A 125 -23.81 31.77 1.97
N ALA A 126 -22.48 31.82 1.99
CA ALA A 126 -21.74 32.73 2.86
C ALA A 126 -22.10 34.19 2.57
N ASN A 127 -22.11 34.60 1.31
CA ASN A 127 -22.44 35.98 0.93
C ASN A 127 -23.89 36.36 1.28
N MET A 128 -24.84 35.43 1.11
CA MET A 128 -26.24 35.68 1.46
C MET A 128 -26.44 35.80 2.97
N VAL A 129 -25.93 34.84 3.75
CA VAL A 129 -26.08 34.80 5.21
C VAL A 129 -25.36 35.95 5.91
N MET A 130 -24.25 36.45 5.35
CA MET A 130 -23.55 37.64 5.88
C MET A 130 -24.35 38.94 5.71
N ILE A 131 -25.26 39.01 4.73
CA ILE A 131 -26.11 40.18 4.48
C ILE A 131 -27.45 40.02 5.20
N ASP A 132 -28.08 38.85 5.08
CA ASP A 132 -29.35 38.50 5.72
C ASP A 132 -29.26 37.09 6.34
N PRO A 133 -29.23 36.98 7.67
CA PRO A 133 -29.17 35.68 8.37
C PRO A 133 -30.34 34.74 8.09
N LEU A 134 -31.45 35.25 7.55
CA LEU A 134 -32.65 34.48 7.20
C LEU A 134 -32.72 34.17 5.69
N ALA A 135 -31.72 34.57 4.91
CA ALA A 135 -31.68 34.28 3.47
C ALA A 135 -31.71 32.77 3.22
N THR A 136 -32.66 32.35 2.38
CA THR A 136 -32.86 30.94 2.03
C THR A 136 -32.10 30.61 0.74
N ASP A 137 -31.61 29.38 0.66
CA ASP A 137 -30.92 28.88 -0.53
C ASP A 137 -31.81 28.92 -1.78
N PRO A 138 -31.28 29.36 -2.94
CA PRO A 138 -31.95 29.22 -4.22
C PRO A 138 -32.36 27.76 -4.50
N ALA A 139 -33.62 27.54 -4.89
CA ALA A 139 -34.19 26.20 -5.12
C ALA A 139 -33.42 25.39 -6.18
N TRP A 140 -32.79 26.04 -7.16
CA TRP A 140 -32.02 25.38 -8.20
C TRP A 140 -30.77 24.65 -7.67
N PHE A 141 -30.21 25.08 -6.52
CA PHE A 141 -29.12 24.34 -5.87
C PHE A 141 -29.53 22.94 -5.47
N ARG A 142 -30.78 22.76 -5.02
CA ARG A 142 -31.33 21.44 -4.68
C ARG A 142 -31.42 20.56 -5.92
N VAL A 143 -31.97 21.09 -7.01
CA VAL A 143 -32.12 20.36 -8.29
C VAL A 143 -30.78 19.83 -8.79
N VAL A 144 -29.74 20.66 -8.75
CA VAL A 144 -28.39 20.27 -9.17
C VAL A 144 -27.78 19.23 -8.22
N ASN A 145 -27.98 19.36 -6.90
CA ASN A 145 -27.52 18.37 -5.93
C ASN A 145 -28.16 17.00 -6.14
N VAL A 146 -29.48 16.95 -6.26
CA VAL A 146 -30.24 15.72 -6.55
C VAL A 146 -29.75 15.07 -7.85
N MET A 147 -29.48 15.87 -8.89
CA MET A 147 -28.94 15.39 -10.15
C MET A 147 -27.58 14.70 -9.98
N PHE A 148 -26.63 15.32 -9.26
CA PHE A 148 -25.34 14.69 -8.98
C PHE A 148 -25.49 13.41 -8.15
N VAL A 149 -26.31 13.43 -7.10
CA VAL A 149 -26.56 12.25 -6.25
C VAL A 149 -27.15 11.11 -7.07
N GLY A 150 -28.11 11.40 -7.95
CA GLY A 150 -28.71 10.44 -8.86
C GLY A 150 -27.69 9.81 -9.80
N ILE A 151 -26.84 10.61 -10.47
CA ILE A 151 -25.82 10.08 -11.36
C ILE A 151 -24.83 9.19 -10.60
N PHE A 152 -24.35 9.61 -9.43
CA PHE A 152 -23.43 8.79 -8.63
C PHE A 152 -24.09 7.53 -8.05
N ALA A 153 -25.39 7.57 -7.76
CA ALA A 153 -26.13 6.38 -7.34
C ALA A 153 -26.23 5.36 -8.48
N VAL A 154 -26.58 5.80 -9.69
CA VAL A 154 -26.60 4.95 -10.88
C VAL A 154 -25.21 4.35 -11.14
N GLU A 155 -24.18 5.18 -11.08
CA GLU A 155 -22.78 4.78 -11.24
C GLU A 155 -22.36 3.65 -10.29
N ILE A 156 -22.65 3.78 -8.99
CA ILE A 156 -22.35 2.74 -8.01
C ILE A 156 -23.20 1.48 -8.21
N ILE A 157 -24.46 1.62 -8.61
CA ILE A 157 -25.31 0.47 -8.94
C ILE A 157 -24.73 -0.29 -10.14
N LEU A 158 -24.27 0.40 -11.18
CA LEU A 158 -23.62 -0.22 -12.34
C LEU A 158 -22.36 -0.98 -11.93
N ARG A 159 -21.49 -0.40 -11.08
CA ARG A 159 -20.32 -1.11 -10.54
C ARG A 159 -20.73 -2.34 -9.70
N LEU A 160 -21.76 -2.21 -8.87
CA LEU A 160 -22.23 -3.30 -8.02
C LEU A 160 -22.77 -4.48 -8.85
N VAL A 161 -23.54 -4.19 -9.90
CA VAL A 161 -24.09 -5.20 -10.80
C VAL A 161 -23.00 -5.85 -11.65
N ALA A 162 -22.02 -5.08 -12.14
CA ALA A 162 -20.90 -5.59 -12.92
C ALA A 162 -19.98 -6.50 -12.09
N PHE A 163 -19.52 -6.04 -10.92
CA PHE A 163 -18.52 -6.77 -10.13
C PHE A 163 -19.14 -7.77 -9.13
N ARG A 164 -20.42 -7.66 -8.77
CA ARG A 164 -21.16 -8.61 -7.91
C ARG A 164 -20.40 -8.86 -6.59
N CYS A 165 -20.00 -10.10 -6.31
CA CYS A 165 -19.22 -10.45 -5.11
C CYS A 165 -17.79 -9.88 -5.12
N MET A 166 -17.20 -9.67 -6.31
CA MET A 166 -15.89 -9.03 -6.44
C MET A 166 -15.92 -7.55 -6.05
N PHE A 167 -17.10 -6.93 -5.99
CA PHE A 167 -17.24 -5.57 -5.44
C PHE A 167 -16.80 -5.50 -3.97
N PHE A 168 -17.12 -6.54 -3.18
CA PHE A 168 -16.84 -6.62 -1.74
C PHE A 168 -15.60 -7.44 -1.38
N CYS A 169 -15.17 -8.35 -2.25
CA CYS A 169 -14.03 -9.24 -1.98
C CYS A 169 -12.84 -9.04 -2.94
N GLY A 170 -12.97 -8.19 -3.96
CA GLY A 170 -11.90 -7.91 -4.92
C GLY A 170 -10.79 -7.03 -4.33
N PRO A 171 -9.64 -6.90 -5.02
CA PRO A 171 -8.48 -6.16 -4.52
C PRO A 171 -8.77 -4.69 -4.15
N PHE A 172 -9.79 -4.08 -4.76
CA PHE A 172 -10.19 -2.68 -4.54
C PHE A 172 -11.45 -2.51 -3.68
N TRP A 173 -11.90 -3.56 -2.99
CA TRP A 173 -13.18 -3.57 -2.27
C TRP A 173 -13.34 -2.42 -1.25
N LYS A 174 -12.24 -2.00 -0.61
CA LYS A 174 -12.25 -0.89 0.37
C LYS A 174 -12.70 0.43 -0.25
N TRP A 175 -12.27 0.70 -1.49
CA TRP A 175 -12.62 1.94 -2.19
C TRP A 175 -14.04 1.89 -2.73
N ASN A 176 -14.46 0.73 -3.23
CA ASN A 176 -15.83 0.47 -3.63
C ASN A 176 -16.82 0.64 -2.46
N LEU A 177 -16.47 0.10 -1.28
CA LEU A 177 -17.26 0.25 -0.07
C LEU A 177 -17.29 1.71 0.43
N PHE A 178 -16.17 2.43 0.30
CA PHE A 178 -16.10 3.86 0.64
C PHE A 178 -17.00 4.70 -0.27
N ASP A 179 -16.94 4.50 -1.59
CA ASP A 179 -17.78 5.22 -2.54
C ASP A 179 -19.27 4.91 -2.30
N LEU A 180 -19.60 3.64 -2.03
CA LEU A 180 -20.95 3.20 -1.65
C LEU A 180 -21.42 3.93 -0.38
N ALA A 181 -20.61 3.97 0.67
CA ALA A 181 -20.94 4.67 1.91
C ALA A 181 -21.18 6.18 1.66
N LEU A 182 -20.37 6.81 0.82
CA LEU A 182 -20.57 8.21 0.44
C LEU A 182 -21.85 8.43 -0.36
N VAL A 183 -22.23 7.50 -1.25
CA VAL A 183 -23.49 7.59 -2.02
C VAL A 183 -24.67 7.45 -1.07
N LEU A 184 -24.65 6.43 -0.20
CA LEU A 184 -25.69 6.22 0.80
C LEU A 184 -25.86 7.43 1.72
N TYR A 185 -24.75 7.99 2.21
CA TYR A 185 -24.76 9.24 2.96
C TYR A 185 -25.41 10.38 2.17
N SER A 186 -25.07 10.52 0.88
CA SER A 186 -25.57 11.60 0.03
C SER A 186 -27.06 11.50 -0.25
N VAL A 187 -27.58 10.27 -0.43
CA VAL A 187 -29.02 10.00 -0.53
C VAL A 187 -29.72 10.30 0.79
N MET A 188 -29.14 9.86 1.92
CA MET A 188 -29.68 10.13 3.25
C MET A 188 -29.75 11.64 3.55
N ASP A 189 -28.68 12.39 3.26
CA ASP A 189 -28.60 13.84 3.47
C ASP A 189 -29.69 14.58 2.70
N GLU A 190 -29.90 14.23 1.43
CA GLU A 190 -30.94 14.83 0.59
C GLU A 190 -32.35 14.48 1.09
N CYS A 191 -32.63 13.22 1.43
CA CYS A 191 -33.93 12.80 1.97
C CYS A 191 -34.25 13.41 3.34
N LEU A 192 -33.24 13.57 4.22
CA LEU A 192 -33.43 14.20 5.52
C LEU A 192 -33.69 15.70 5.40
N SER A 193 -33.11 16.35 4.37
CA SER A 193 -33.31 17.78 4.12
C SER A 193 -34.76 18.14 3.78
N GLU A 194 -35.53 17.23 3.20
CA GLU A 194 -36.94 17.45 2.85
C GLU A 194 -37.91 17.32 4.02
N ARG A 195 -37.55 16.56 5.07
CA ARG A 195 -38.52 16.00 6.02
C ARG A 195 -38.45 16.55 7.44
N PHE A 196 -37.38 17.27 7.79
CA PHE A 196 -37.08 17.64 9.18
C PHE A 196 -36.66 19.10 9.36
N GLU A 197 -37.28 20.05 8.64
CA GLU A 197 -36.99 21.48 8.83
C GLU A 197 -37.42 22.02 10.22
N GLU A 198 -38.22 21.29 11.00
CA GLU A 198 -38.85 21.82 12.23
C GLU A 198 -38.25 21.38 13.58
N MET A 199 -37.28 20.44 13.64
CA MET A 199 -36.87 19.82 14.92
C MET A 199 -35.44 20.17 15.41
N VAL A 200 -35.26 20.31 16.72
CA VAL A 200 -34.00 20.66 17.43
C VAL A 200 -32.78 19.77 17.11
N TYR A 201 -32.99 18.57 16.55
CA TYR A 201 -31.94 17.67 16.03
C TYR A 201 -31.11 18.25 14.87
N LEU A 202 -31.54 19.38 14.29
CA LEU A 202 -30.86 20.09 13.20
C LEU A 202 -29.40 20.50 13.49
N ARG A 203 -28.99 20.66 14.75
CA ARG A 203 -27.59 21.04 15.06
C ARG A 203 -26.59 19.95 14.67
N ILE A 204 -26.93 18.69 14.94
CA ILE A 204 -26.09 17.54 14.57
C ILE A 204 -26.14 17.33 13.05
N VAL A 205 -27.31 17.48 12.43
CA VAL A 205 -27.49 17.40 10.96
C VAL A 205 -26.64 18.46 10.25
N ARG A 206 -26.50 19.67 10.81
CA ARG A 206 -25.61 20.72 10.26
C ARG A 206 -24.13 20.33 10.26
N ILE A 207 -23.67 19.59 11.26
CA ILE A 207 -22.28 19.07 11.29
C ILE A 207 -22.11 18.02 10.19
N PHE A 208 -23.10 17.14 10.00
CA PHE A 208 -23.05 16.14 8.94
C PHE A 208 -22.93 16.77 7.56
N ARG A 209 -23.49 17.97 7.31
CA ARG A 209 -23.29 18.68 6.03
C ARG A 209 -21.82 18.86 5.63
N ILE A 210 -20.85 18.81 6.55
CA ILE A 210 -19.41 18.84 6.20
C ILE A 210 -18.96 17.58 5.44
N VAL A 211 -19.65 16.45 5.65
CA VAL A 211 -19.39 15.16 4.98
C VAL A 211 -19.57 15.27 3.47
N ARG A 212 -20.35 16.25 2.97
CA ARG A 212 -20.44 16.52 1.52
C ARG A 212 -19.08 16.84 0.88
N VAL A 213 -18.15 17.41 1.65
CA VAL A 213 -16.77 17.69 1.19
C VAL A 213 -16.02 16.38 0.90
N PHE A 214 -16.33 15.29 1.60
CA PHE A 214 -15.73 13.99 1.32
C PHE A 214 -16.11 13.42 -0.05
N ARG A 215 -17.13 13.96 -0.74
CA ARG A 215 -17.40 13.60 -2.14
C ARG A 215 -16.19 13.91 -3.05
N VAL A 216 -15.39 14.92 -2.72
CA VAL A 216 -14.14 15.25 -3.44
C VAL A 216 -13.10 14.15 -3.29
N ILE A 217 -13.08 13.45 -2.14
CA ILE A 217 -12.16 12.34 -1.86
C ILE A 217 -12.43 11.14 -2.80
N ARG A 218 -13.62 11.06 -3.43
CA ARG A 218 -13.89 10.03 -4.46
C ARG A 218 -12.91 10.06 -5.62
N MET A 219 -12.26 11.20 -5.89
CA MET A 219 -11.17 11.28 -6.86
C MET A 219 -10.06 10.26 -6.58
N MET A 220 -9.83 9.88 -5.31
CA MET A 220 -8.86 8.86 -4.92
C MET A 220 -9.26 7.44 -5.33
N SER A 221 -10.55 7.16 -5.53
CA SER A 221 -11.01 5.85 -6.04
C SER A 221 -10.60 5.68 -7.52
N VAL A 222 -10.63 6.77 -8.28
CA VAL A 222 -10.36 6.82 -9.73
C VAL A 222 -8.87 6.82 -10.03
N PHE A 223 -8.09 7.67 -9.34
CA PHE A 223 -6.66 7.81 -9.61
C PHE A 223 -5.82 6.91 -8.73
N HIS A 224 -5.21 5.91 -9.36
CA HIS A 224 -4.27 5.03 -8.67
C HIS A 224 -3.11 5.79 -8.04
N GLU A 225 -2.51 6.74 -8.77
CA GLU A 225 -1.37 7.53 -8.30
C GLU A 225 -1.73 8.40 -7.09
N LEU A 226 -2.86 9.11 -7.13
CA LEU A 226 -3.32 9.92 -5.98
C LEU A 226 -3.60 9.05 -4.76
N ARG A 227 -4.19 7.87 -4.96
CA ARG A 227 -4.38 6.88 -3.89
C ARG A 227 -3.06 6.43 -3.28
N LEU A 228 -2.06 6.12 -4.10
CA LEU A 228 -0.74 5.69 -3.62
C LEU A 228 -0.07 6.80 -2.81
N MET A 229 -0.11 8.05 -3.30
CA MET A 229 0.40 9.21 -2.57
C MET A 229 -0.35 9.43 -1.24
N PHE A 230 -1.66 9.28 -1.22
CA PHE A 230 -2.46 9.45 -0.01
C PHE A 230 -2.25 8.33 1.01
N CYS A 231 -2.24 7.08 0.58
CA CYS A 231 -1.85 5.95 1.42
C CYS A 231 -0.44 6.15 1.99
N SER A 232 0.43 6.80 1.22
CA SER A 232 1.75 7.17 1.67
C SER A 232 1.75 8.24 2.77
N ILE A 233 0.91 9.25 2.65
CA ILE A 233 0.76 10.27 3.70
C ILE A 233 0.18 9.66 4.99
N ILE A 234 -0.81 8.77 4.87
CA ILE A 234 -1.43 8.12 6.04
C ILE A 234 -0.44 7.21 6.77
N SER A 235 0.39 6.46 6.03
CA SER A 235 1.35 5.57 6.67
C SER A 235 2.45 6.33 7.42
N SER A 236 2.85 7.52 6.96
CA SER A 236 3.80 8.38 7.67
C SER A 236 3.16 9.14 8.85
N LEU A 237 1.83 9.25 8.87
CA LEU A 237 1.09 9.94 9.93
C LEU A 237 1.33 9.33 11.32
N GLY A 238 1.55 8.02 11.43
CA GLY A 238 1.81 7.37 12.72
C GLY A 238 3.06 7.92 13.42
N ALA A 239 4.16 8.09 12.68
CA ALA A 239 5.38 8.68 13.23
C ALA A 239 5.23 10.19 13.50
N PHE A 240 4.51 10.88 12.62
CA PHE A 240 4.17 12.29 12.79
C PHE A 240 3.35 12.53 14.06
N CYS A 241 2.37 11.68 14.36
CA CYS A 241 1.56 11.76 15.57
C CYS A 241 2.43 11.71 16.84
N TRP A 242 3.40 10.79 16.91
CA TRP A 242 4.32 10.72 18.06
C TRP A 242 5.21 11.95 18.18
N ALA A 243 5.69 12.49 17.07
CA ALA A 243 6.46 13.72 17.09
C ALA A 243 5.62 14.94 17.50
N MET A 244 4.34 14.99 17.12
CA MET A 244 3.39 16.00 17.59
C MET A 244 3.08 15.85 19.09
N VAL A 245 2.98 14.63 19.61
CA VAL A 245 2.87 14.40 21.06
C VAL A 245 4.09 14.96 21.80
N LEU A 246 5.30 14.75 21.28
CA LEU A 246 6.52 15.33 21.85
C LEU A 246 6.49 16.87 21.81
N LEU A 247 6.10 17.47 20.69
CA LEU A 247 5.97 18.93 20.55
C LEU A 247 4.96 19.48 21.57
N LEU A 248 3.79 18.86 21.69
CA LEU A 248 2.77 19.25 22.66
C LEU A 248 3.25 19.10 24.11
N ALA A 249 4.02 18.05 24.41
CA ALA A 249 4.59 17.86 25.74
C ALA A 249 5.60 18.98 26.10
N ILE A 250 6.46 19.37 25.16
CA ILE A 250 7.39 20.49 25.34
C ILE A 250 6.63 21.81 25.50
N MET A 251 5.63 22.08 24.66
CA MET A 251 4.78 23.26 24.77
C MET A 251 4.05 23.31 26.11
N TYR A 252 3.53 22.18 26.59
CA TYR A 252 2.87 22.07 27.88
C TYR A 252 3.84 22.38 29.03
N PHE A 253 5.08 21.86 28.96
CA PHE A 253 6.12 22.16 29.95
C PHE A 253 6.40 23.68 30.05
N PHE A 254 6.64 24.35 28.91
CA PHE A 254 6.86 25.80 28.90
C PHE A 254 5.61 26.60 29.28
N THR A 255 4.42 26.12 28.92
CA THR A 255 3.14 26.71 29.34
C THR A 255 3.06 26.78 30.86
N VAL A 256 3.33 25.67 31.55
CA VAL A 256 3.29 25.63 33.02
C VAL A 256 4.29 26.62 33.61
N ILE A 257 5.50 26.74 33.06
CA ILE A 257 6.52 27.68 33.54
C ILE A 257 6.06 29.13 33.40
N PHE A 258 5.60 29.54 32.21
CA PHE A 258 5.21 30.93 31.97
C PHE A 258 3.94 31.31 32.72
N MET A 259 2.98 30.40 32.85
CA MET A 259 1.81 30.62 33.70
C MET A 259 2.21 30.73 35.17
N HIS A 260 3.18 29.95 35.66
CA HIS A 260 3.68 30.10 37.02
C HIS A 260 4.34 31.46 37.25
N ALA A 261 5.08 31.98 36.26
CA ALA A 261 5.64 33.32 36.28
C ALA A 261 4.55 34.38 36.40
N ALA A 262 3.52 34.30 35.55
CA ALA A 262 2.37 35.21 35.59
C ALA A 262 1.62 35.14 36.93
N ILE A 263 1.40 33.94 37.48
CA ILE A 263 0.75 33.76 38.78
C ILE A 263 1.59 34.38 39.91
N HIS A 264 2.91 34.19 39.88
CA HIS A 264 3.81 34.72 40.89
C HIS A 264 3.82 36.25 40.88
N ASP A 265 3.89 36.86 39.69
CA ASP A 265 3.83 38.32 39.53
C ASP A 265 2.51 38.91 40.08
N VAL A 266 1.38 38.30 39.70
CA VAL A 266 0.05 38.75 40.16
C VAL A 266 -0.12 38.60 41.67
N ARG A 267 0.37 37.51 42.26
CA ARG A 267 0.36 37.32 43.72
C ARG A 267 1.32 38.27 44.44
N GLY A 268 2.34 38.78 43.76
CA GLY A 268 3.27 39.79 44.24
C GLY A 268 2.66 41.20 44.38
N GLY A 269 1.41 41.39 43.94
CA GLY A 269 0.67 42.66 44.06
C GLY A 269 0.57 43.46 42.76
N ASN A 270 1.14 42.97 41.66
CA ASN A 270 1.02 43.60 40.35
C ASN A 270 -0.29 43.16 39.67
N PRO A 271 -1.22 44.06 39.32
CA PRO A 271 -2.42 43.66 38.60
C PRO A 271 -2.03 43.14 37.20
N PRO A 272 -2.60 42.01 36.74
CA PRO A 272 -2.24 41.46 35.43
C PRO A 272 -2.66 42.40 34.32
N SER A 273 -1.73 42.70 33.41
CA SER A 273 -2.02 43.44 32.18
C SER A 273 -3.02 42.67 31.30
N ALA A 274 -3.73 43.38 30.42
CA ALA A 274 -4.70 42.75 29.51
C ALA A 274 -4.02 41.69 28.63
N ALA A 275 -2.84 42.00 28.09
CA ALA A 275 -2.05 41.09 27.28
C ALA A 275 -1.57 39.85 28.08
N LEU A 276 -1.16 40.03 29.35
CA LEU A 276 -0.78 38.90 30.21
C LEU A 276 -1.97 37.95 30.44
N ARG A 277 -3.18 38.50 30.64
CA ARG A 277 -4.39 37.70 30.85
C ARG A 277 -4.86 36.99 29.57
N GLU A 278 -4.77 37.66 28.42
CA GLU A 278 -5.17 37.10 27.14
C GLU A 278 -4.27 35.94 26.74
N SER A 279 -2.94 36.14 26.81
CA SER A 279 -1.95 35.17 26.35
C SER A 279 -1.61 34.11 27.40
N TYR A 280 -1.55 34.47 28.69
CA TYR A 280 -1.05 33.59 29.77
C TYR A 280 -2.09 33.30 30.88
N GLY A 281 -3.36 33.65 30.67
CA GLY A 281 -4.41 33.48 31.68
C GLY A 281 -4.92 32.05 31.87
N ASN A 282 -4.75 31.18 30.88
CA ASN A 282 -5.11 29.77 30.97
C ASN A 282 -4.19 28.90 30.08
N ILE A 283 -4.21 27.58 30.30
CA ILE A 283 -3.34 26.63 29.60
C ILE A 283 -3.59 26.65 28.09
N HIS A 284 -4.84 26.72 27.65
CA HIS A 284 -5.18 26.70 26.22
C HIS A 284 -4.62 27.92 25.48
N ASN A 285 -4.86 29.13 26.03
CA ASN A 285 -4.37 30.37 25.45
C ASN A 285 -2.84 30.42 25.44
N THR A 286 -2.19 29.93 26.51
CA THR A 286 -0.72 29.91 26.59
C THR A 286 -0.14 28.93 25.58
N MET A 287 -0.71 27.73 25.46
CA MET A 287 -0.29 26.76 24.43
C MET A 287 -0.50 27.32 23.02
N TYR A 288 -1.62 28.02 22.76
CA TYR A 288 -1.86 28.67 21.48
C TYR A 288 -0.87 29.82 21.21
N THR A 289 -0.57 30.64 22.22
CA THR A 289 0.45 31.70 22.15
C THR A 289 1.83 31.13 21.79
N LEU A 290 2.24 30.05 22.46
CA LEU A 290 3.50 29.37 22.16
C LEU A 290 3.51 28.76 20.75
N LEU A 291 2.37 28.26 20.27
CA LEU A 291 2.22 27.79 18.90
C LEU A 291 2.40 28.93 17.89
N LEU A 292 1.74 30.07 18.11
CA LEU A 292 1.84 31.26 17.24
C LEU A 292 3.29 31.72 17.10
N ALA A 293 4.06 31.70 18.20
CA ALA A 293 5.46 32.10 18.22
C ALA A 293 6.37 31.25 17.33
N ILE A 294 6.03 29.98 17.09
CA ILE A 294 6.83 29.03 16.30
C ILE A 294 6.26 28.77 14.91
N SER A 295 4.99 29.10 14.67
CA SER A 295 4.27 28.82 13.42
C SER A 295 4.20 30.01 12.46
N ASN A 296 4.97 31.08 12.70
CA ASN A 296 4.86 32.38 12.01
C ASN A 296 3.45 32.99 12.14
N GLY A 297 2.78 32.80 13.27
CA GLY A 297 1.46 33.39 13.50
C GLY A 297 1.54 34.87 13.90
N GLU A 298 2.37 35.16 14.90
CA GLU A 298 2.63 36.51 15.40
C GLU A 298 4.11 36.63 15.78
N ASP A 299 4.65 37.86 15.76
CA ASP A 299 6.03 38.09 16.18
C ASP A 299 6.21 37.66 17.64
N TRP A 300 7.14 36.73 17.86
CA TRP A 300 7.47 36.22 19.18
C TRP A 300 7.92 37.34 20.13
N ASN A 301 8.48 38.43 19.59
CA ASN A 301 8.84 39.60 20.38
C ASN A 301 7.62 40.35 20.94
N THR A 302 6.48 40.33 20.25
CA THR A 302 5.22 40.88 20.77
C THR A 302 4.64 39.98 21.85
N LEU A 303 4.66 38.66 21.59
CA LEU A 303 4.10 37.66 22.50
C LEU A 303 4.86 37.59 23.83
N VAL A 304 6.16 37.85 23.83
CA VAL A 304 7.00 37.80 25.04
C VAL A 304 6.91 39.06 25.90
N GLN A 305 6.47 40.22 25.37
CA GLN A 305 6.44 41.49 26.13
C GLN A 305 5.78 41.36 27.51
N PRO A 306 4.59 40.72 27.66
CA PRO A 306 3.95 40.61 28.97
C PRO A 306 4.76 39.81 29.99
N LEU A 307 5.64 38.91 29.54
CA LEU A 307 6.57 38.17 30.40
C LEU A 307 7.87 38.94 30.66
N ALA A 308 8.33 39.74 29.70
CA ALA A 308 9.51 40.59 29.82
C ALA A 308 9.30 41.69 30.86
N ASP A 309 8.08 42.23 30.95
CA ASP A 309 7.66 43.21 31.97
C ASP A 309 7.78 42.64 33.40
N ILE A 310 7.63 41.33 33.57
CA ILE A 310 7.83 40.64 34.86
C ILE A 310 9.32 40.50 35.14
N SER A 311 10.08 39.94 34.18
CA SER A 311 11.53 39.79 34.29
C SER A 311 12.18 39.51 32.94
N VAL A 312 13.33 40.14 32.69
CA VAL A 312 14.18 39.89 31.51
C VAL A 312 14.59 38.42 31.36
N TRP A 313 14.63 37.64 32.47
CA TRP A 313 14.95 36.22 32.41
C TRP A 313 13.90 35.40 31.68
N TYR A 314 12.61 35.77 31.77
CA TYR A 314 11.55 35.12 31.02
C TYR A 314 11.64 35.44 29.53
N GLN A 315 12.14 36.62 29.16
CA GLN A 315 12.41 36.97 27.77
C GLN A 315 13.50 36.07 27.17
N TRP A 316 14.61 35.86 27.87
CA TRP A 316 15.67 34.93 27.43
C TRP A 316 15.19 33.48 27.37
N LEU A 317 14.39 33.05 28.36
CA LEU A 317 13.83 31.71 28.38
C LEU A 317 12.86 31.47 27.21
N PHE A 318 12.01 32.45 26.89
CA PHE A 318 11.10 32.39 25.75
C PHE A 318 11.85 32.40 24.42
N GLY A 319 12.86 33.27 24.27
CA GLY A 319 13.74 33.25 23.09
C GLY A 319 14.45 31.90 22.94
N GLY A 320 14.93 31.32 24.03
CA GLY A 320 15.51 29.98 24.06
C GLY A 320 14.53 28.89 23.63
N TYR A 321 13.27 28.96 24.07
CA TYR A 321 12.18 28.10 23.61
C TYR A 321 11.99 28.21 22.08
N VAL A 322 11.86 29.41 21.54
CA VAL A 322 11.67 29.65 20.10
C VAL A 322 12.81 29.06 19.29
N VAL A 323 14.07 29.36 19.68
CA VAL A 323 15.27 28.83 19.00
C VAL A 323 15.31 27.31 19.07
N PHE A 324 15.07 26.73 20.25
CA PHE A 324 15.09 25.28 20.46
C PHE A 324 14.02 24.56 19.61
N ILE A 325 12.81 25.11 19.53
CA ILE A 325 11.75 24.51 18.73
C ILE A 325 12.04 24.64 17.24
N ILE A 326 12.40 25.84 16.76
CA ILE A 326 12.59 26.08 15.33
C ILE A 326 13.82 25.34 14.80
N ILE A 327 14.97 25.46 15.48
CA ILE A 327 16.23 24.85 15.00
C ILE A 327 16.30 23.37 15.36
N GLY A 328 15.81 22.98 16.54
CA GLY A 328 15.89 21.61 17.02
C GLY A 328 14.66 20.80 16.62
N VAL A 329 13.53 21.05 17.28
CA VAL A 329 12.37 20.15 17.25
C VAL A 329 11.71 20.08 15.86
N LEU A 330 11.46 21.21 15.19
CA LEU A 330 10.82 21.23 13.87
C LEU A 330 11.69 20.57 12.80
N ASN A 331 13.00 20.75 12.86
CA ASN A 331 13.94 20.08 11.93
C ASN A 331 14.00 18.57 12.16
N VAL A 332 14.00 18.13 13.43
CA VAL A 332 13.91 16.70 13.77
C VAL A 332 12.58 16.13 13.29
N LEU A 333 11.46 16.83 13.51
CA LEU A 333 10.12 16.40 13.08
C LEU A 333 10.04 16.26 11.56
N THR A 334 10.58 17.23 10.83
CA THR A 334 10.68 17.21 9.37
C THR A 334 11.53 16.04 8.89
N SER A 335 12.67 15.79 9.53
CA SER A 335 13.56 14.66 9.21
C SER A 335 12.87 13.31 9.40
N VAL A 336 12.18 13.11 10.52
CA VAL A 336 11.42 11.88 10.80
C VAL A 336 10.35 11.66 9.74
N PHE A 337 9.62 12.69 9.34
CA PHE A 337 8.59 12.58 8.31
C PHE A 337 9.19 12.18 6.95
N VAL A 338 10.31 12.80 6.55
CA VAL A 338 11.03 12.48 5.32
C VAL A 338 11.55 11.04 5.34
N GLU A 339 12.11 10.59 6.47
CA GLU A 339 12.65 9.23 6.59
C GLU A 339 11.55 8.17 6.44
N ARG A 340 10.38 8.38 7.06
CA ARG A 340 9.24 7.45 6.91
C ARG A 340 8.66 7.44 5.50
N ALA A 341 8.59 8.60 4.85
CA ALA A 341 8.18 8.67 3.44
C ALA A 341 9.15 7.90 2.54
N ARG A 342 10.46 7.96 2.80
CA ARG A 342 11.48 7.18 2.07
C ARG A 342 11.38 5.69 2.34
N GLU A 343 11.24 5.29 3.61
CA GLU A 343 11.16 3.89 4.03
C GLU A 343 10.04 3.15 3.29
N MET A 344 8.87 3.77 3.14
CA MET A 344 7.76 3.15 2.42
C MET A 344 7.98 2.99 0.92
N ASN A 345 8.60 3.98 0.25
CA ASN A 345 8.99 3.84 -1.15
C ASN A 345 10.00 2.69 -1.32
N ARG A 346 10.81 2.45 -0.30
CA ARG A 346 11.79 1.36 -0.26
C ARG A 346 11.11 0.01 -0.03
N LEU A 347 10.15 -0.08 0.88
CA LEU A 347 9.34 -1.28 1.10
C LEU A 347 8.58 -1.70 -0.17
N ASP A 348 8.01 -0.76 -0.93
CA ASP A 348 7.34 -1.09 -2.20
C ASP A 348 8.35 -1.63 -3.24
N ARG A 349 9.55 -1.06 -3.30
CA ARG A 349 10.63 -1.55 -4.17
C ARG A 349 11.11 -2.93 -3.75
N ASP A 350 11.35 -3.16 -2.46
CA ASP A 350 11.82 -4.45 -1.95
C ASP A 350 10.76 -5.55 -2.15
N LEU A 351 9.47 -5.21 -1.99
CA LEU A 351 8.37 -6.11 -2.34
C LEU A 351 8.35 -6.47 -3.82
N LYS A 352 8.56 -5.50 -4.72
CA LYS A 352 8.67 -5.75 -6.16
C LYS A 352 9.87 -6.64 -6.49
N VAL A 353 11.05 -6.33 -5.94
CA VAL A 353 12.26 -7.13 -6.14
C VAL A 353 12.06 -8.57 -5.64
N HIS A 354 11.45 -8.76 -4.46
CA HIS A 354 11.15 -10.09 -3.95
C HIS A 354 10.13 -10.85 -4.80
N SER A 355 9.15 -10.15 -5.39
CA SER A 355 8.20 -10.77 -6.31
C SER A 355 8.88 -11.25 -7.60
N GLU A 356 9.80 -10.47 -8.15
CA GLU A 356 10.58 -10.85 -9.34
C GLU A 356 11.53 -12.01 -9.05
N LEU A 357 12.24 -11.99 -7.92
CA LEU A 357 13.09 -13.11 -7.49
C LEU A 357 12.29 -14.40 -7.30
N ALA A 358 11.10 -14.31 -6.71
CA ALA A 358 10.22 -15.47 -6.55
C ALA A 358 9.76 -16.03 -7.90
N GLN A 359 9.41 -15.16 -8.85
CA GLN A 359 9.06 -15.56 -10.22
C GLN A 359 10.25 -16.19 -10.96
N HIS A 360 11.46 -15.64 -10.79
CA HIS A 360 12.68 -16.20 -11.35
C HIS A 360 12.97 -17.60 -10.80
N THR A 361 12.81 -17.79 -9.49
CA THR A 361 13.01 -19.08 -8.82
C THR A 361 11.96 -20.11 -9.28
N ALA A 362 10.69 -19.69 -9.42
CA ALA A 362 9.62 -20.55 -9.93
C ALA A 362 9.90 -20.99 -11.37
N THR A 363 10.33 -20.07 -12.24
CA THR A 363 10.70 -20.38 -13.63
C THR A 363 11.80 -21.45 -13.70
N ILE A 364 12.85 -21.33 -12.87
CA ILE A 364 13.92 -22.34 -12.79
C ILE A 364 13.37 -23.69 -12.35
N ALA A 365 12.50 -23.72 -11.34
CA ALA A 365 11.90 -24.96 -10.86
C ALA A 365 11.04 -25.65 -11.93
N ASP A 366 10.27 -24.87 -12.69
CA ASP A 366 9.42 -25.39 -13.76
C ASP A 366 10.25 -25.91 -14.94
N LEU A 367 11.31 -25.19 -15.35
CA LEU A 367 12.25 -25.66 -16.38
C LEU A 367 12.96 -26.95 -15.95
N LYS A 368 13.37 -27.06 -14.69
CA LYS A 368 13.92 -28.32 -14.14
C LYS A 368 12.89 -29.45 -14.13
N GLY A 369 11.61 -29.13 -13.89
CA GLY A 369 10.51 -30.08 -13.98
C GLY A 369 10.38 -30.66 -15.39
N ILE A 370 10.35 -29.76 -16.39
CA ILE A 370 10.29 -30.14 -17.82
C ILE A 370 11.49 -31.01 -18.20
N PHE A 371 12.70 -30.60 -17.81
CA PHE A 371 13.92 -31.38 -18.08
C PHE A 371 13.83 -32.80 -17.52
N LYS A 372 13.45 -32.94 -16.24
CA LYS A 372 13.31 -34.26 -15.58
C LYS A 372 12.24 -35.13 -16.23
N GLU A 373 11.20 -34.53 -16.80
CA GLU A 373 10.15 -35.26 -17.50
C GLU A 373 10.63 -35.78 -18.86
N ILE A 374 11.43 -34.99 -19.59
CA ILE A 374 12.09 -35.44 -20.82
C ILE A 374 13.10 -36.54 -20.52
N ALA A 375 14.00 -36.34 -19.55
CA ALA A 375 15.05 -37.28 -19.19
C ALA A 375 14.50 -38.65 -18.71
N ARG A 376 13.33 -38.67 -18.06
CA ARG A 376 12.64 -39.91 -17.67
C ARG A 376 12.09 -40.72 -18.85
N GLN A 377 11.78 -40.08 -19.97
CA GLN A 377 11.37 -40.80 -21.18
C GLN A 377 12.57 -41.48 -21.85
N GLU A 378 13.77 -40.91 -21.70
CA GLU A 378 15.01 -41.44 -22.28
C GLU A 378 15.48 -42.73 -21.60
N ASN A 379 15.37 -42.80 -20.28
CA ASN A 379 15.87 -43.95 -19.53
C ASN A 379 14.93 -44.33 -18.38
N GLN A 380 14.14 -45.39 -18.57
CA GLN A 380 13.17 -45.89 -17.58
C GLN A 380 13.81 -46.36 -16.27
N GLU A 381 15.10 -46.71 -16.29
CA GLU A 381 15.87 -47.10 -15.10
C GLU A 381 16.46 -45.90 -14.35
N ASP A 382 16.49 -44.70 -14.95
CA ASP A 382 16.98 -43.49 -14.29
C ASP A 382 15.87 -42.81 -13.49
N HIS A 383 15.69 -43.25 -12.24
CA HIS A 383 14.71 -42.68 -11.32
C HIS A 383 15.02 -41.22 -10.93
N SER A 384 16.27 -40.77 -11.12
CA SER A 384 16.78 -39.43 -10.80
C SER A 384 16.26 -38.36 -11.78
N GLY A 385 16.18 -38.72 -13.07
CA GLY A 385 15.86 -37.79 -14.17
C GLY A 385 16.93 -36.70 -14.35
N ASP A 386 18.18 -36.99 -13.99
CA ASP A 386 19.30 -36.04 -14.09
C ASP A 386 20.25 -36.36 -15.26
N GLY A 387 19.98 -37.43 -16.02
CA GLY A 387 20.70 -37.75 -17.24
C GLY A 387 20.56 -36.69 -18.34
N PRO A 388 21.55 -36.59 -19.25
CA PRO A 388 21.50 -35.68 -20.38
C PRO A 388 20.36 -36.06 -21.34
N ILE A 389 19.80 -35.06 -22.02
CA ILE A 389 18.72 -35.26 -23.00
C ILE A 389 19.32 -35.31 -24.41
N SER A 390 18.98 -36.34 -25.17
CA SER A 390 19.32 -36.42 -26.61
C SER A 390 18.33 -35.68 -27.50
N TRP A 391 18.77 -35.32 -28.70
CA TRP A 391 17.95 -34.63 -29.71
C TRP A 391 16.60 -35.30 -29.98
N ALA A 392 16.57 -36.64 -30.11
CA ALA A 392 15.36 -37.37 -30.47
C ALA A 392 14.25 -37.17 -29.43
N ASN A 393 14.59 -37.24 -28.14
CA ASN A 393 13.64 -37.07 -27.05
C ASN A 393 13.27 -35.61 -26.84
N PHE A 394 14.23 -34.70 -27.02
CA PHE A 394 13.96 -33.27 -26.99
C PHE A 394 12.93 -32.87 -28.06
N HIS A 395 13.09 -33.38 -29.29
CA HIS A 395 12.17 -33.13 -30.39
C HIS A 395 10.76 -33.65 -30.10
N ASP A 396 10.63 -34.93 -29.73
CA ASP A 396 9.32 -35.55 -29.45
C ASP A 396 8.59 -34.87 -28.29
N TYR A 397 9.32 -34.41 -27.28
CA TYR A 397 8.72 -33.75 -26.13
C TYR A 397 8.30 -32.31 -26.43
N LEU A 398 9.08 -31.57 -27.23
CA LEU A 398 8.70 -30.22 -27.69
C LEU A 398 7.52 -30.21 -28.66
N GLN A 399 7.15 -31.33 -29.28
CA GLN A 399 5.96 -31.43 -30.14
C GLN A 399 4.63 -31.48 -29.34
N LYS A 400 4.69 -31.66 -28.01
CA LYS A 400 3.48 -31.66 -27.18
C LYS A 400 2.90 -30.25 -27.06
N GLU A 401 1.63 -30.08 -27.43
CA GLU A 401 0.93 -28.78 -27.39
C GLU A 401 1.01 -28.10 -26.02
N GLU A 402 0.93 -28.86 -24.94
CA GLU A 402 1.02 -28.34 -23.55
C GLU A 402 2.39 -27.71 -23.25
N VAL A 403 3.46 -28.29 -23.80
CA VAL A 403 4.84 -27.83 -23.58
C VAL A 403 5.10 -26.58 -24.43
N GLN A 404 4.64 -26.56 -25.68
CA GLN A 404 4.73 -25.38 -26.54
C GLN A 404 3.96 -24.20 -25.95
N ALA A 405 2.74 -24.43 -25.47
CA ALA A 405 1.94 -23.41 -24.80
C ALA A 405 2.65 -22.87 -23.55
N TYR A 406 3.25 -23.76 -22.74
CA TYR A 406 4.00 -23.37 -21.56
C TYR A 406 5.26 -22.53 -21.90
N LEU A 407 6.08 -22.98 -22.85
CA LEU A 407 7.29 -22.28 -23.28
C LEU A 407 6.97 -20.92 -23.93
N ALA A 408 5.90 -20.84 -24.72
CA ALA A 408 5.39 -19.58 -25.25
C ALA A 408 4.98 -18.61 -24.14
N THR A 409 4.35 -19.12 -23.07
CA THR A 409 4.01 -18.32 -21.87
C THR A 409 5.27 -17.79 -21.16
N GLN A 410 6.40 -18.51 -21.27
CA GLN A 410 7.70 -18.11 -20.76
C GLN A 410 8.51 -17.21 -21.72
N GLN A 411 7.90 -16.76 -22.83
CA GLN A 411 8.57 -15.96 -23.88
C GLN A 411 9.76 -16.68 -24.53
N LEU A 412 9.69 -18.01 -24.65
CA LEU A 412 10.64 -18.80 -25.43
C LEU A 412 10.02 -19.10 -26.79
N ASP A 413 10.71 -18.68 -27.85
CA ASP A 413 10.33 -19.02 -29.21
C ASP A 413 10.83 -20.42 -29.54
N CYS A 414 9.91 -21.35 -29.75
CA CYS A 414 10.19 -22.74 -30.08
C CYS A 414 9.84 -23.07 -31.55
N SER A 415 9.68 -22.05 -32.41
CA SER A 415 9.32 -22.22 -33.83
C SER A 415 10.31 -23.12 -34.57
N ASP A 416 11.60 -23.08 -34.19
CA ASP A 416 12.63 -24.00 -34.66
C ASP A 416 13.25 -24.75 -33.47
N ALA A 417 12.72 -25.94 -33.19
CA ALA A 417 13.24 -26.79 -32.12
C ALA A 417 14.69 -27.23 -32.35
N ARG A 418 15.14 -27.33 -33.61
CA ARG A 418 16.50 -27.76 -33.94
C ARG A 418 17.50 -26.64 -33.68
N GLU A 419 17.15 -25.43 -34.06
CA GLU A 419 17.95 -24.24 -33.74
C GLU A 419 18.03 -24.03 -32.22
N LEU A 420 16.90 -24.18 -31.51
CA LEU A 420 16.87 -24.11 -30.05
C LEU A 420 17.79 -25.16 -29.41
N PHE A 421 17.74 -26.43 -29.85
CA PHE A 421 18.61 -27.48 -29.30
C PHE A 421 20.09 -27.18 -29.54
N ASN A 422 20.46 -26.72 -30.74
CA ASN A 422 21.85 -26.36 -31.05
C ASN A 422 22.34 -25.16 -30.21
N LEU A 423 21.45 -24.26 -29.81
CA LEU A 423 21.78 -23.15 -28.91
C LEU A 423 21.96 -23.60 -27.45
N LEU A 424 21.36 -24.74 -27.07
CA LEU A 424 21.49 -25.35 -25.74
C LEU A 424 22.68 -26.33 -25.67
N ASP A 425 23.02 -27.00 -26.77
CA ASP A 425 24.18 -27.89 -26.87
C ASP A 425 25.48 -27.09 -27.04
N VAL A 426 26.05 -26.67 -25.92
CA VAL A 426 27.30 -25.90 -25.88
C VAL A 426 28.52 -26.76 -26.25
N ASN A 427 28.45 -28.08 -26.01
CA ASN A 427 29.59 -28.99 -26.16
C ASN A 427 29.67 -29.65 -27.55
N GLY A 428 28.58 -29.61 -28.31
CA GLY A 428 28.46 -30.23 -29.62
C GLY A 428 28.47 -31.76 -29.56
N ASP A 429 28.05 -32.33 -28.43
CA ASP A 429 28.02 -33.78 -28.19
C ASP A 429 26.65 -34.41 -28.48
N GLU A 430 25.74 -33.64 -29.11
CA GLU A 430 24.34 -34.00 -29.38
C GLU A 430 23.53 -34.34 -28.12
N SER A 431 23.96 -33.81 -26.97
CA SER A 431 23.29 -33.99 -25.68
C SER A 431 23.20 -32.67 -24.91
N VAL A 432 22.13 -32.51 -24.13
CA VAL A 432 21.92 -31.28 -23.34
C VAL A 432 21.81 -31.65 -21.86
N SER A 433 22.68 -31.07 -21.03
CA SER A 433 22.63 -31.24 -19.58
C SER A 433 21.52 -30.37 -18.95
N MET A 434 21.13 -30.67 -17.71
CA MET A 434 20.13 -29.86 -17.00
C MET A 434 20.58 -28.41 -16.83
N GLU A 435 21.87 -28.20 -16.57
CA GLU A 435 22.44 -26.88 -16.38
C GLU A 435 22.41 -26.09 -17.68
N ASP A 436 22.77 -26.72 -18.81
CA ASP A 436 22.75 -26.10 -20.14
C ASP A 436 21.32 -25.80 -20.59
N PHE A 437 20.38 -26.73 -20.36
CA PHE A 437 18.96 -26.52 -20.65
C PHE A 437 18.39 -25.34 -19.85
N VAL A 438 18.56 -25.32 -18.53
CA VAL A 438 18.00 -24.26 -17.68
C VAL A 438 18.67 -22.91 -17.98
N MET A 439 20.00 -22.87 -18.07
CA MET A 439 20.72 -21.61 -18.31
C MET A 439 20.50 -21.09 -19.74
N GLY A 440 20.43 -21.98 -20.72
CA GLY A 440 20.15 -21.63 -22.10
C GLY A 440 18.72 -21.12 -22.28
N CYS A 441 17.71 -21.79 -21.71
CA CYS A 441 16.35 -21.27 -21.68
C CYS A 441 16.23 -19.94 -20.94
N LEU A 442 17.00 -19.70 -19.86
CA LEU A 442 17.00 -18.40 -19.19
C LEU A 442 17.64 -17.29 -20.03
N LYS A 443 18.68 -17.60 -20.83
CA LYS A 443 19.34 -16.65 -21.72
C LYS A 443 18.50 -16.30 -22.94
N LEU A 444 17.78 -17.28 -23.48
CA LEU A 444 16.92 -17.13 -24.67
C LEU A 444 15.54 -16.55 -24.33
N LYS A 445 15.24 -16.35 -23.04
CA LYS A 445 13.97 -15.80 -22.57
C LYS A 445 13.84 -14.31 -22.88
N GLY A 446 12.84 -13.96 -23.68
CA GLY A 446 12.47 -12.58 -23.99
C GLY A 446 13.33 -11.92 -25.08
N GLN A 447 13.26 -10.59 -25.18
CA GLN A 447 13.98 -9.83 -26.21
C GLN A 447 15.43 -9.54 -25.80
N ALA A 448 16.34 -9.47 -26.79
CA ALA A 448 17.75 -9.13 -26.58
C ALA A 448 17.91 -7.80 -25.83
N LYS A 449 18.65 -7.80 -24.72
CA LYS A 449 18.90 -6.62 -23.89
C LYS A 449 20.07 -5.81 -24.44
N SER A 450 20.15 -4.55 -24.05
CA SER A 450 21.28 -3.67 -24.39
C SER A 450 22.63 -4.22 -23.91
N ALA A 451 22.64 -4.98 -22.81
CA ALA A 451 23.83 -5.68 -22.31
C ALA A 451 24.28 -6.84 -23.22
N ASP A 452 23.34 -7.56 -23.83
CA ASP A 452 23.64 -8.67 -24.74
C ASP A 452 24.26 -8.13 -26.05
N MET A 453 23.68 -7.04 -26.57
CA MET A 453 24.24 -6.30 -27.71
C MET A 453 25.65 -5.75 -27.42
N ALA A 454 25.89 -5.25 -26.21
CA ALA A 454 27.21 -4.79 -25.79
C ALA A 454 28.23 -5.94 -25.71
N THR A 455 27.79 -7.13 -25.28
CA THR A 455 28.62 -8.34 -25.22
C THR A 455 29.00 -8.82 -26.61
N LEU A 456 28.03 -8.90 -27.53
CA LEU A 456 28.27 -9.21 -28.94
C LEU A 456 29.24 -8.22 -29.60
N LEU A 457 29.08 -6.92 -29.35
CA LEU A 457 29.99 -5.89 -29.87
C LEU A 457 31.41 -6.04 -29.32
N ARG A 458 31.56 -6.50 -28.07
CA ARG A 458 32.87 -6.76 -27.46
C ARG A 458 33.54 -7.98 -28.09
N GLU A 459 32.82 -9.09 -28.22
CA GLU A 459 33.32 -10.32 -28.86
C GLU A 459 33.66 -10.10 -30.34
N ALA A 460 32.82 -9.36 -31.08
CA ALA A 460 33.11 -9.00 -32.47
C ALA A 460 34.38 -8.16 -32.62
N ARG A 461 34.64 -7.24 -31.67
CA ARG A 461 35.89 -6.46 -31.63
C ARG A 461 37.09 -7.33 -31.29
N GLU A 462 36.92 -8.30 -30.40
CA GLU A 462 37.98 -9.23 -29.99
C GLU A 462 38.35 -10.20 -31.13
N ASN A 463 37.37 -10.82 -31.78
CA ASN A 463 37.57 -11.67 -32.96
C ASN A 463 38.23 -10.89 -34.10
N ARG A 464 37.83 -9.63 -34.32
CA ARG A 464 38.49 -8.77 -35.31
C ARG A 464 39.94 -8.50 -34.98
N ARG A 465 40.30 -8.32 -33.70
CA ARG A 465 41.70 -8.15 -33.27
C ARG A 465 42.52 -9.42 -33.46
N ILE A 466 41.95 -10.59 -33.20
CA ILE A 466 42.61 -11.88 -33.41
C ILE A 466 42.86 -12.12 -34.89
N THR A 467 41.85 -11.86 -35.74
CA THR A 467 41.95 -12.02 -37.20
C THR A 467 42.96 -11.04 -37.84
N GLN A 468 43.23 -9.91 -37.21
CA GLN A 468 44.26 -8.95 -37.65
C GLN A 468 45.68 -9.29 -37.18
N ARG A 469 45.83 -10.27 -36.27
CA ARG A 469 47.13 -10.73 -35.75
C ARG A 469 47.63 -12.02 -36.40
N VAL A 470 46.75 -12.72 -37.13
CA VAL A 470 47.07 -13.84 -38.03
C VAL A 470 47.27 -13.27 -39.42
#